data_AF-A0A426KIR0-F1
#
_entry.id   AF-A0A426KIR0-F1
#
_cell.length_a   1.000
_cell.length_b   1.000
_cell.length_c   1.000
_cell.angle_alpha   90.00
_cell.angle_beta   90.00
_cell.angle_gamma   90.00
#
_symmetry.space_group_name_H-M   'P 1'
#
loop_
_entity.id
_entity.type
_entity.pdbx_description
1 polymer ?
#
loop_
_entity_poly.entity_id
_entity_poly.type
_entity_poly.pdbx_seq_one_letter_code
_entity_poly.pdbx_strand_id
1 'polypeptide(L)'
;MKSIIYVAIFTFMSIGMYAQEANTQSLAEASKETSTKISQELNFDDDKSLLLYRAIYSTELSRARAEEQLSDEPEQLQATNDKIDKSFLSILKGNFSESEIAQIKQLYKSKE
;
A
#
# COMPACT_ATOMS: atom_id res chain seq x y z
N MET A 1 -49.74 -19.11 -25.07
CA MET A 1 -48.54 -19.03 -24.22
C MET A 1 -47.76 -17.80 -24.64
N LYS A 2 -47.70 -16.75 -23.81
CA LYS A 2 -47.05 -15.47 -24.14
C LYS A 2 -45.64 -15.51 -23.57
N SER A 3 -44.64 -15.56 -24.45
CA SER A 3 -43.22 -15.44 -24.11
C SER A 3 -42.93 -13.99 -23.71
N ILE A 4 -42.37 -13.80 -22.52
CA ILE A 4 -41.74 -12.53 -22.14
C ILE A 4 -40.31 -12.90 -21.71
N ILE A 5 -39.39 -12.75 -22.66
CA ILE A 5 -37.96 -12.84 -22.41
C ILE A 5 -37.54 -11.48 -21.85
N TYR A 6 -37.30 -11.41 -20.54
CA TYR A 6 -36.60 -10.30 -19.91
C TYR A 6 -35.10 -10.49 -20.12
N VAL A 7 -34.58 -10.03 -21.25
CA VAL A 7 -33.14 -9.76 -21.41
C VAL A 7 -32.95 -8.27 -21.19
N ALA A 8 -32.60 -7.92 -19.96
CA ALA A 8 -32.29 -6.58 -19.50
C ALA A 8 -31.41 -6.78 -18.25
N ILE A 9 -30.18 -6.31 -18.13
CA ILE A 9 -29.42 -5.25 -18.81
C ILE A 9 -27.93 -5.58 -18.56
N PHE A 10 -27.10 -5.49 -19.60
CA PHE A 10 -25.66 -5.29 -19.45
C PHE A 10 -25.45 -3.85 -18.96
N THR A 11 -25.19 -3.65 -17.67
CA THR A 11 -24.74 -2.36 -17.14
C THR A 11 -23.21 -2.35 -17.09
N PHE A 12 -22.65 -1.47 -17.92
CA PHE A 12 -21.24 -1.09 -17.97
C PHE A 12 -20.71 -0.67 -16.58
N MET A 13 -20.11 -1.59 -15.84
CA MET A 13 -19.28 -1.28 -14.66
C MET A 13 -17.84 -0.92 -15.08
N SER A 14 -17.66 -0.08 -16.09
CA SER A 14 -16.33 0.36 -16.56
C SER A 14 -15.92 1.75 -16.04
N ILE A 15 -16.76 2.42 -15.26
CA ILE A 15 -16.47 3.78 -14.75
C ILE A 15 -15.55 3.75 -13.51
N GLY A 16 -15.40 2.60 -12.84
CA GLY A 16 -14.56 2.47 -11.64
C GLY A 16 -13.06 2.35 -11.88
N MET A 17 -12.60 1.98 -13.08
CA MET A 17 -11.17 1.68 -13.31
C MET A 17 -10.28 2.93 -13.35
N TYR A 18 -10.76 4.05 -13.90
CA TYR A 18 -9.95 5.26 -14.08
C TYR A 18 -9.63 5.99 -12.76
N ALA A 19 -10.52 5.93 -11.76
CA ALA A 19 -10.29 6.54 -10.45
C ALA A 19 -9.30 5.72 -9.61
N GLN A 20 -9.34 4.40 -9.73
CA GLN A 20 -8.42 3.51 -9.03
C GLN A 20 -7.00 3.60 -9.61
N GLU A 21 -6.85 3.69 -10.94
CA GLU A 21 -5.55 3.86 -11.59
C GLU A 21 -4.83 5.15 -11.16
N ALA A 22 -5.52 6.29 -11.15
CA ALA A 22 -4.94 7.57 -10.72
C ALA A 22 -4.46 7.54 -9.25
N ASN A 23 -5.23 6.91 -8.36
CA ASN A 23 -4.86 6.77 -6.96
C ASN A 23 -3.65 5.83 -6.78
N THR A 24 -3.59 4.74 -7.56
CA THR A 24 -2.44 3.82 -7.52
C THR A 24 -1.15 4.43 -8.07
N GLN A 25 -1.24 5.30 -9.09
CA GLN A 25 -0.08 6.00 -9.61
C GLN A 25 0.47 7.01 -8.59
N SER A 26 -0.39 7.82 -7.98
CA SER A 26 0.02 8.75 -6.92
C SER A 26 0.66 8.03 -5.74
N LEU A 27 0.10 6.88 -5.33
CA LEU A 27 0.66 6.05 -4.27
C LEU A 27 2.03 5.48 -4.65
N ALA A 28 2.21 5.05 -5.91
CA ALA A 28 3.48 4.55 -6.41
C ALA A 28 4.57 5.62 -6.42
N GLU A 29 4.23 6.85 -6.86
CA GLU A 29 5.15 7.99 -6.87
C GLU A 29 5.54 8.39 -5.44
N ALA A 30 4.57 8.53 -4.53
CA ALA A 30 4.83 8.84 -3.12
C ALA A 30 5.71 7.77 -2.45
N SER A 31 5.41 6.48 -2.68
CA SER A 31 6.20 5.37 -2.15
C SER A 31 7.63 5.39 -2.70
N LYS A 32 7.79 5.71 -3.99
CA LYS A 32 9.09 5.82 -4.64
C LYS A 32 9.88 6.97 -4.02
N GLU A 33 9.28 8.13 -3.83
CA GLU A 33 9.93 9.28 -3.20
C GLU A 33 10.38 8.95 -1.78
N THR A 34 9.51 8.36 -0.95
CA THR A 34 9.86 7.97 0.42
C THR A 34 11.01 6.96 0.44
N SER A 35 10.91 5.89 -0.35
CA SER A 35 11.97 4.87 -0.42
C SER A 35 13.30 5.44 -0.92
N THR A 36 13.27 6.39 -1.87
CA THR A 36 14.46 7.04 -2.41
C THR A 36 15.14 7.90 -1.35
N LYS A 37 14.39 8.70 -0.59
CA LYS A 37 14.93 9.52 0.51
C LYS A 37 15.60 8.65 1.57
N ILE A 38 14.93 7.59 2.02
CA ILE A 38 15.47 6.67 3.02
C ILE A 38 16.73 5.97 2.49
N SER A 39 16.69 5.50 1.24
CA SER A 39 17.84 4.81 0.64
C SER A 39 19.05 5.73 0.48
N GLN A 40 18.84 7.01 0.16
CA GLN A 40 19.90 8.01 0.11
C GLN A 40 20.47 8.28 1.50
N GLU A 41 19.62 8.48 2.51
CA GLU A 41 20.05 8.74 3.90
C GLU A 41 20.86 7.57 4.47
N LEU A 42 20.47 6.34 4.16
CA LEU A 42 21.10 5.12 4.66
C LEU A 42 22.17 4.55 3.72
N ASN A 43 22.41 5.23 2.60
CA ASN A 43 23.38 4.84 1.57
C ASN A 43 23.20 3.37 1.11
N PHE A 44 21.95 2.98 0.83
CA PHE A 44 21.61 1.67 0.29
C PHE A 44 22.02 1.53 -1.18
N ASP A 45 22.44 0.32 -1.55
CA ASP A 45 22.61 -0.05 -2.96
C ASP A 45 21.27 -0.19 -3.68
N ASP A 46 21.31 -0.37 -5.00
CA ASP A 46 20.12 -0.45 -5.84
C ASP A 46 19.20 -1.61 -5.44
N ASP A 47 19.77 -2.75 -5.03
CA ASP A 47 19.01 -3.94 -4.65
C ASP A 47 18.23 -3.71 -3.35
N LYS A 48 18.89 -3.19 -2.31
CA LYS A 48 18.24 -2.81 -1.05
C LYS A 48 17.24 -1.68 -1.26
N SER A 49 17.55 -0.71 -2.11
CA SER A 49 16.64 0.39 -2.46
C SER A 49 15.35 -0.13 -3.10
N LEU A 50 15.47 -1.08 -4.02
CA LEU A 50 14.32 -1.73 -4.66
C LEU A 50 13.50 -2.55 -3.66
N LEU A 51 14.15 -3.27 -2.75
CA LEU A 51 13.47 -4.02 -1.68
C LEU A 51 12.70 -3.09 -0.74
N LEU A 52 13.29 -1.96 -0.37
CA LEU A 52 12.64 -0.96 0.47
C LEU A 52 11.44 -0.33 -0.24
N TYR A 53 11.57 0.02 -1.52
CA TYR A 53 10.45 0.52 -2.32
C TYR A 53 9.28 -0.46 -2.33
N ARG A 54 9.53 -1.74 -2.58
CA ARG A 54 8.49 -2.79 -2.58
C ARG A 54 7.83 -2.94 -1.21
N ALA A 55 8.62 -2.90 -0.14
CA ALA A 55 8.10 -2.98 1.22
C ALA A 55 7.16 -1.80 1.54
N ILE A 56 7.59 -0.57 1.24
CA ILE A 56 6.79 0.64 1.46
C ILE A 56 5.53 0.61 0.59
N TYR A 57 5.67 0.40 -0.71
CA TYR A 57 4.54 0.40 -1.64
C TYR A 57 3.45 -0.62 -1.26
N SER A 58 3.85 -1.85 -0.94
CA SER A 58 2.90 -2.90 -0.53
C SER A 58 2.18 -2.57 0.78
N THR A 59 2.86 -1.90 1.71
CA THR A 59 2.31 -1.47 3.00
C THR A 59 1.30 -0.35 2.81
N GLU A 60 1.66 0.69 2.07
CA GLU A 60 0.79 1.84 1.75
C GLU A 60 -0.45 1.39 0.97
N LEU A 61 -0.28 0.51 0.00
CA LEU A 61 -1.42 -0.06 -0.75
C LEU A 61 -2.35 -0.85 0.16
N SER A 62 -1.81 -1.59 1.13
CA SER A 62 -2.62 -2.34 2.10
C SER A 62 -3.39 -1.41 3.04
N ARG A 63 -2.76 -0.31 3.50
CA ARG A 63 -3.42 0.72 4.32
C ARG A 63 -4.54 1.41 3.55
N ALA A 64 -4.28 1.82 2.30
CA ALA A 64 -5.29 2.45 1.45
C ALA A 64 -6.53 1.55 1.24
N ARG A 65 -6.32 0.25 1.03
CA ARG A 65 -7.41 -0.74 0.92
C ARG A 65 -8.14 -0.96 2.24
N ALA A 66 -7.42 -0.97 3.36
CA ALA A 66 -8.03 -1.10 4.68
C ALA A 66 -8.92 0.10 4.98
N GLU A 67 -8.46 1.32 4.67
CA GLU A 67 -9.24 2.55 4.81
C GLU A 67 -10.51 2.49 3.95
N GLU A 68 -10.40 2.09 2.68
CA GLU A 68 -11.55 1.96 1.77
C GLU A 68 -12.60 0.96 2.27
N GLN A 69 -12.19 -0.10 2.97
CA GLN A 69 -13.08 -1.18 3.41
C GLN A 69 -13.62 -1.00 4.83
N LEU A 70 -12.88 -0.33 5.71
CA LEU A 70 -13.11 -0.30 7.15
C LEU A 70 -13.19 1.12 7.73
N SER A 71 -13.32 2.17 6.90
CA SER A 71 -13.41 3.56 7.36
C SER A 71 -14.49 3.79 8.41
N ASP A 72 -15.60 3.06 8.31
CA ASP A 72 -16.75 3.17 9.23
C ASP A 72 -16.58 2.30 10.50
N GLU A 73 -15.49 1.52 10.59
CA GLU A 73 -15.21 0.56 11.66
C GLU A 73 -13.83 0.80 12.29
N PRO A 74 -13.67 1.88 13.08
CA PRO A 74 -12.36 2.38 13.53
C PRO A 74 -11.56 1.36 14.34
N GLU A 75 -12.22 0.52 15.15
CA GLU A 75 -11.55 -0.54 15.91
C GLU A 75 -10.99 -1.64 14.99
N GLN A 76 -11.73 -2.02 13.94
CA GLN A 76 -11.29 -3.01 12.97
C GLN A 76 -10.19 -2.47 12.06
N LEU A 77 -10.32 -1.20 11.67
CA LEU A 77 -9.30 -0.47 10.90
C LEU A 77 -7.99 -0.42 11.69
N GLN A 78 -8.02 -0.05 12.96
CA GLN A 78 -6.83 -0.03 13.81
C GLN A 78 -6.20 -1.43 13.94
N ALA A 79 -7.01 -2.46 14.23
CA ALA A 79 -6.51 -3.83 14.33
C ALA A 79 -5.90 -4.35 13.01
N THR A 80 -6.40 -3.86 11.87
CA THR A 80 -5.88 -4.19 10.54
C THR A 80 -4.58 -3.45 10.26
N ASN A 81 -4.49 -2.16 10.60
CA ASN A 81 -3.27 -1.37 10.49
C ASN A 81 -2.13 -1.96 11.35
N ASP A 82 -2.43 -2.44 12.56
CA ASP A 82 -1.45 -3.13 13.41
C ASP A 82 -0.91 -4.42 12.76
N LYS A 83 -1.75 -5.16 12.03
CA LYS A 83 -1.34 -6.35 11.27
C LYS A 83 -0.48 -5.97 10.08
N ILE A 84 -0.84 -4.89 9.37
CA ILE A 84 -0.05 -4.35 8.25
C ILE A 84 1.34 -3.95 8.74
N ASP A 85 1.45 -3.28 9.89
CA ASP A 85 2.73 -2.87 10.47
C ASP A 85 3.63 -4.05 10.87
N LYS A 86 3.03 -5.12 11.41
CA LYS A 86 3.74 -6.36 11.67
C LYS A 86 4.24 -7.01 10.38
N SER A 87 3.45 -6.98 9.32
CA SER A 87 3.85 -7.49 8.00
C SER A 87 5.00 -6.67 7.41
N PHE A 88 4.92 -5.34 7.48
CA PHE A 88 6.01 -4.45 7.05
C PHE A 88 7.31 -4.79 7.78
N LEU A 89 7.26 -4.91 9.10
CA LEU A 89 8.43 -5.31 9.89
C LEU A 89 8.98 -6.69 9.50
N SER A 90 8.11 -7.65 9.18
CA SER A 90 8.52 -8.98 8.72
C SER A 90 9.24 -8.93 7.37
N ILE A 91 8.77 -8.10 6.44
CA ILE A 91 9.42 -7.89 5.13
C ILE A 91 10.81 -7.29 5.34
N LEU A 92 10.93 -6.30 6.23
CA LEU A 92 12.22 -5.68 6.51
C LEU A 92 13.22 -6.65 7.15
N LYS A 93 12.79 -7.48 8.11
CA LYS A 93 13.63 -8.48 8.77
C LYS A 93 14.25 -9.52 7.83
N GLY A 94 13.65 -9.75 6.66
CA GLY A 94 14.19 -10.66 5.65
C GLY A 94 15.34 -10.08 4.82
N ASN A 95 15.51 -8.75 4.82
CA ASN A 95 16.34 -8.05 3.84
C ASN A 95 17.28 -7.00 4.44
N PHE A 96 17.06 -6.59 5.69
CA PHE A 96 17.79 -5.52 6.37
C PHE A 96 18.25 -5.96 7.76
N SER A 97 19.38 -5.43 8.21
CA SER A 97 19.90 -5.60 9.57
C SER A 97 19.02 -4.87 10.60
N GLU A 98 19.11 -5.25 11.88
CA GLU A 98 18.30 -4.62 12.94
C GLU A 98 18.55 -3.11 13.06
N SER A 99 19.80 -2.66 12.88
CA SER A 99 20.15 -1.23 12.88
C SER A 99 19.52 -0.48 11.71
N GLU A 100 19.55 -1.07 10.50
CA GLU A 100 18.91 -0.50 9.32
C GLU A 100 17.39 -0.44 9.51
N ILE A 101 16.78 -1.49 10.07
CA ILE A 101 15.34 -1.54 10.35
C ILE A 101 14.94 -0.42 11.32
N ALA A 102 15.71 -0.20 12.39
CA ALA A 102 15.44 0.87 13.34
C ALA A 102 15.43 2.24 12.65
N GLN A 103 16.42 2.51 11.80
CA GLN A 103 16.54 3.76 11.05
C GLN A 103 15.44 3.90 9.98
N ILE A 104 15.14 2.84 9.21
CA ILE A 104 14.04 2.82 8.25
C ILE A 104 12.73 3.17 8.95
N LYS A 105 12.43 2.57 10.11
CA LYS A 105 11.21 2.86 10.86
C LYS A 105 11.15 4.31 11.34
N GLN A 106 12.27 4.86 11.79
CA GLN A 106 12.35 6.26 12.22
C GLN A 106 12.06 7.21 11.06
N LEU A 107 12.69 6.99 9.91
CA LEU A 107 12.54 7.83 8.72
C LEU A 107 11.20 7.63 8.02
N TYR A 108 10.59 6.46 8.14
CA TYR A 108 9.27 6.17 7.59
C TYR A 108 8.15 6.83 8.40
N LYS A 109 8.26 6.82 9.74
CA LYS A 109 7.27 7.46 10.63
C LYS A 109 7.24 8.98 10.55
N SER A 110 8.32 9.64 10.14
CA SER A 110 8.32 11.10 9.94
C SER A 110 7.45 11.58 8.76
N LYS A 111 6.75 10.68 8.07
CA LYS A 111 5.74 10.98 7.05
C LYS A 111 4.34 11.20 7.65
N GLU A 112 4.05 10.62 8.82
CA GLU A 112 2.78 10.78 9.55
C GLU A 112 2.81 12.06 10.39
#